data_AF-A0A7V3HHH8-F1
#
_entry.id   AF-A0A7V3HHH8-F1
#
_cell.length_a   1.000
_cell.length_b   1.000
_cell.length_c   1.000
_cell.angle_alpha   90.00
_cell.angle_beta   90.00
_cell.angle_gamma   90.00
#
_symmetry.space_group_name_H-M   'P 1'
#
loop_
_entity.id
_entity.type
_entity.pdbx_description
1 polymer ?
#
loop_
_entity_poly.entity_id
_entity_poly.type
_entity_poly.pdbx_seq_one_letter_code
_entity_poly.pdbx_strand_id
1 'polypeptide(L)'
;MARIGLNARNDVFFPEEDFRLIQEARIETLKILSLTDVSVCERIRRENPSVEFIVRLWDKGFGLGKHPTPQEFVERVAPRIQAFRPYAEKFEIHNEPNHFHRLEGWGSSDEQARDFRDWYLEVLRRLRELFPWAKFGFPGLAINYPHRDLEWLEICRDAVEESDWLGCHCYWQYENHLSPEWGLRFKLYHELFPHKPIEITEFGDSTPNLSPEDMARKYVEYYQELYKYPYVNSACSFIASSPDPAWAPFAWRTEEGVFRPVVQAVAKMPRRPPARYFEETGFSVGRPFLDLLDKIGLEICGLPLSQEVEEDGVRVQYFQKVLMVRLPSGEAALGNAGERLLKLKEELEGLRASLEGPAPVLEPIIEDISARLPRHPSERYSRRELSAIKYLVVHHSAIPPDKGPEVIARYHVEKQGWPGIGYHYFIDPQGKIYQTNPLEVISYHARAYNSSGVGICLAGDFTNSTPPMAQISAFGHLCAFLLEKLGLDKSAIVGHQELVPTICPGGKWKEWKSLVLKAVDEAPRQGFKPLYHYMLFWQKGDNWASEEWEAARNYVAKFRPTCGFSVKEALQARYVTIVGDEDKVGKDAEELLIRSGCKVERLSYADIASLKKLLDDMVAKGQRFLSLA
;
A
#
# COMPACT_ATOMS: atom_id res chain seq x y z
N MET A 1 2.72 -23.76 -0.20
CA MET A 1 3.80 -24.54 -0.86
C MET A 1 3.15 -25.76 -1.48
N ALA A 2 3.63 -26.21 -2.64
CA ALA A 2 3.05 -27.34 -3.35
C ALA A 2 3.19 -28.63 -2.52
N ARG A 3 2.06 -29.20 -2.13
CA ARG A 3 1.95 -30.54 -1.53
C ARG A 3 2.30 -31.61 -2.56
N ILE A 4 2.92 -32.69 -2.09
CA ILE A 4 3.21 -33.87 -2.90
C ILE A 4 1.90 -34.63 -3.11
N GLY A 5 1.35 -34.54 -4.31
CA GLY A 5 0.07 -35.12 -4.67
C GLY A 5 0.18 -36.39 -5.50
N LEU A 6 -0.88 -37.19 -5.54
CA LEU A 6 -0.97 -38.34 -6.43
C LEU A 6 -2.42 -38.53 -6.87
N ASN A 7 -2.65 -38.71 -8.17
CA ASN A 7 -3.92 -39.26 -8.63
C ASN A 7 -4.00 -40.71 -8.17
N ALA A 8 -5.03 -41.02 -7.39
CA ALA A 8 -5.21 -42.35 -6.85
C ALA A 8 -5.68 -43.34 -7.92
N ARG A 9 -6.02 -44.56 -7.51
CA ARG A 9 -6.59 -45.57 -8.39
C ARG A 9 -7.88 -45.06 -9.05
N ASN A 10 -8.00 -45.27 -10.35
CA ASN A 10 -9.19 -44.98 -11.15
C ASN A 10 -10.28 -46.07 -11.00
N ASP A 11 -10.62 -46.43 -9.76
CA ASP A 11 -11.55 -47.52 -9.43
C ASP A 11 -12.35 -47.21 -8.16
N VAL A 12 -13.38 -48.01 -7.88
CA VAL A 12 -14.30 -47.84 -6.75
C VAL A 12 -13.61 -48.11 -5.42
N PHE A 13 -12.80 -49.19 -5.35
CA PHE A 13 -12.12 -49.63 -4.14
C PHE A 13 -10.62 -49.75 -4.36
N PHE A 14 -9.85 -49.54 -3.29
CA PHE A 14 -8.40 -49.65 -3.31
C PHE A 14 -7.98 -51.00 -2.71
N PRO A 15 -7.11 -51.79 -3.37
CA PRO A 15 -6.41 -52.90 -2.71
C PRO A 15 -5.43 -52.39 -1.64
N GLU A 16 -4.97 -53.31 -0.78
CA GLU A 16 -4.07 -53.02 0.35
C GLU A 16 -2.80 -52.27 -0.07
N GLU A 17 -2.29 -52.62 -1.25
CA GLU A 17 -1.07 -52.10 -1.84
C GLU A 17 -1.18 -50.60 -2.18
N ASP A 18 -2.37 -50.09 -2.50
CA ASP A 18 -2.56 -48.65 -2.71
C ASP A 18 -2.45 -47.87 -1.39
N PHE A 19 -3.03 -48.38 -0.30
CA PHE A 19 -2.90 -47.74 1.02
C PHE A 19 -1.44 -47.73 1.47
N ARG A 20 -0.72 -48.85 1.27
CA ARG A 20 0.72 -48.94 1.56
C ARG A 20 1.54 -47.97 0.72
N LEU A 21 1.23 -47.85 -0.58
CA LEU A 21 1.91 -46.91 -1.48
C LEU A 21 1.75 -45.47 -1.00
N ILE A 22 0.52 -45.07 -0.67
CA ILE A 22 0.20 -43.73 -0.16
C ILE A 22 1.00 -43.41 1.11
N GLN A 23 1.07 -44.37 2.04
CA GLN A 23 1.81 -44.22 3.29
C GLN A 23 3.32 -44.16 3.05
N GLU A 24 3.87 -45.07 2.24
CA GLU A 24 5.30 -45.19 2.01
C GLU A 24 5.86 -43.99 1.24
N ALA A 25 5.17 -43.55 0.19
CA ALA A 25 5.52 -42.34 -0.53
C ALA A 25 5.22 -41.05 0.25
N ARG A 26 4.54 -41.16 1.41
CA ARG A 26 4.14 -40.04 2.28
C ARG A 26 3.30 -39.01 1.50
N ILE A 27 2.29 -39.45 0.75
CA ILE A 27 1.47 -38.55 -0.07
C ILE A 27 0.69 -37.56 0.82
N GLU A 28 0.62 -36.31 0.38
CA GLU A 28 0.02 -35.17 1.11
C GLU A 28 -1.32 -34.75 0.51
N THR A 29 -1.48 -34.88 -0.81
CA THR A 29 -2.76 -34.64 -1.51
C THR A 29 -3.12 -35.85 -2.37
N LEU A 30 -4.36 -36.32 -2.30
CA LEU A 30 -4.88 -37.36 -3.18
C LEU A 30 -5.99 -36.82 -4.05
N LYS A 31 -5.81 -36.93 -5.36
CA LYS A 31 -6.90 -36.71 -6.31
C LYS A 31 -7.60 -38.04 -6.57
N ILE A 32 -8.91 -38.09 -6.31
CA ILE A 32 -9.74 -39.29 -6.45
C ILE A 32 -10.93 -39.01 -7.37
N LEU A 33 -11.57 -40.06 -7.89
CA LEU A 33 -12.81 -39.93 -8.64
C LEU A 33 -14.01 -39.93 -7.68
N SER A 34 -15.08 -39.19 -8.01
CA SER A 34 -16.33 -39.21 -7.23
C SER A 34 -17.05 -40.57 -7.20
N LEU A 35 -16.60 -41.54 -8.01
CA LEU A 35 -17.07 -42.93 -7.98
C LEU A 35 -16.39 -43.77 -6.88
N THR A 36 -15.25 -43.33 -6.35
CA THR A 36 -14.54 -44.01 -5.27
C THR A 36 -15.43 -44.12 -4.04
N ASP A 37 -15.43 -45.27 -3.38
CA ASP A 37 -16.23 -45.46 -2.18
C ASP A 37 -15.67 -44.65 -0.99
N VAL A 38 -16.54 -44.06 -0.19
CA VAL A 38 -16.13 -43.21 0.94
C VAL A 38 -15.37 -43.98 2.01
N SER A 39 -15.51 -45.31 2.09
CA SER A 39 -14.72 -46.15 3.01
C SER A 39 -13.23 -46.08 2.72
N VAL A 40 -12.84 -45.78 1.47
CA VAL A 40 -11.44 -45.56 1.08
C VAL A 40 -10.92 -44.28 1.75
N CYS A 41 -11.68 -43.19 1.68
CA CYS A 41 -11.34 -41.93 2.35
C CYS A 41 -11.29 -42.08 3.87
N GLU A 42 -12.23 -42.82 4.46
CA GLU A 42 -12.25 -43.14 5.89
C GLU A 42 -10.95 -43.80 6.35
N ARG A 43 -10.55 -44.84 5.63
CA ARG A 43 -9.33 -45.58 5.94
C ARG A 43 -8.08 -44.70 5.76
N ILE A 44 -7.99 -43.98 4.65
CA ILE A 44 -6.86 -43.08 4.39
C ILE A 44 -6.78 -41.99 5.45
N ARG A 45 -7.90 -41.37 5.85
CA ARG A 45 -7.93 -40.35 6.91
C ARG A 45 -7.52 -40.92 8.27
N ARG A 46 -7.89 -42.16 8.57
CA ARG A 46 -7.48 -42.85 9.81
C ARG A 46 -5.97 -43.11 9.84
N GLU A 47 -5.38 -43.49 8.71
CA GLU A 47 -3.96 -43.86 8.60
C GLU A 47 -3.04 -42.65 8.31
N ASN A 48 -3.57 -41.61 7.69
CA ASN A 48 -2.90 -40.35 7.38
C ASN A 48 -3.88 -39.17 7.60
N PRO A 49 -3.99 -38.67 8.85
CA PRO A 49 -4.98 -37.64 9.21
C PRO A 49 -4.82 -36.31 8.46
N SER A 50 -3.62 -36.00 7.98
CA SER A 50 -3.28 -34.73 7.33
C SER A 50 -3.51 -34.70 5.82
N VAL A 51 -3.85 -35.82 5.19
CA VAL A 51 -4.02 -35.88 3.74
C VAL A 51 -5.17 -35.00 3.26
N GLU A 52 -4.93 -34.25 2.19
CA GLU A 52 -5.95 -33.48 1.48
C GLU A 52 -6.55 -34.33 0.37
N PHE A 53 -7.85 -34.16 0.11
CA PHE A 53 -8.52 -34.80 -1.03
C PHE A 53 -8.99 -33.74 -2.03
N ILE A 54 -8.73 -34.01 -3.31
CA ILE A 54 -9.38 -33.35 -4.45
C ILE A 54 -10.27 -34.39 -5.12
N VAL A 55 -11.57 -34.17 -5.14
CA VAL A 55 -12.51 -35.12 -5.75
C VAL A 55 -12.86 -34.65 -7.15
N ARG A 56 -12.40 -35.35 -8.18
CA ARG A 56 -12.84 -35.14 -9.56
C ARG A 56 -14.27 -35.65 -9.71
N LEU A 57 -15.17 -34.74 -10.07
CA LEU A 57 -16.57 -35.07 -10.33
C LEU A 57 -16.68 -35.82 -11.67
N TRP A 58 -16.78 -37.14 -11.58
CA TRP A 58 -16.89 -38.04 -12.71
C TRP A 58 -18.36 -38.37 -13.03
N ASP A 59 -18.69 -38.40 -14.32
CA ASP A 59 -20.01 -38.82 -14.82
C ASP A 59 -19.87 -39.66 -16.09
N LYS A 60 -20.63 -40.76 -16.16
CA LYS A 60 -20.67 -41.66 -17.33
C LYS A 60 -21.33 -41.07 -18.58
N GLY A 61 -21.97 -39.90 -18.45
CA GLY A 61 -22.63 -39.19 -19.53
C GLY A 61 -21.68 -38.43 -20.45
N PHE A 62 -20.40 -38.29 -20.06
CA PHE A 62 -19.36 -37.78 -20.95
C PHE A 62 -18.84 -38.85 -21.90
N GLY A 63 -18.44 -38.43 -23.10
CA GLY A 63 -17.86 -39.30 -24.11
C GLY A 63 -17.59 -38.57 -25.42
N LEU A 64 -17.27 -39.31 -26.48
CA LEU A 64 -16.97 -38.82 -27.85
C LEU A 64 -17.95 -37.75 -28.34
N GLY A 65 -17.66 -36.48 -28.05
CA GLY A 65 -18.50 -35.35 -28.41
C GLY A 65 -19.81 -35.20 -27.62
N LYS A 66 -19.98 -35.91 -26.50
CA LYS A 66 -21.20 -35.96 -25.70
C LYS A 66 -20.94 -35.50 -24.27
N HIS A 67 -21.88 -34.73 -23.74
CA HIS A 67 -21.91 -34.33 -22.33
C HIS A 67 -23.36 -34.26 -21.84
N PRO A 68 -23.62 -34.48 -20.53
CA PRO A 68 -24.94 -34.25 -19.94
C PRO A 68 -25.29 -32.75 -19.96
N THR A 69 -26.57 -32.43 -19.79
CA THR A 69 -26.97 -31.06 -19.46
C THR A 69 -26.43 -30.65 -18.07
N PRO A 70 -26.29 -29.35 -17.76
CA PRO A 70 -25.84 -28.90 -16.44
C PRO A 70 -26.67 -29.49 -15.29
N GLN A 71 -28.00 -29.55 -15.48
CA GLN A 71 -28.91 -30.11 -14.47
C GLN A 71 -28.69 -31.61 -14.26
N GLU A 72 -28.62 -32.40 -15.33
CA GLU A 72 -28.39 -33.85 -15.21
C GLU A 72 -27.05 -34.16 -14.54
N PHE A 73 -26.00 -33.39 -14.86
CA PHE A 73 -24.70 -33.55 -14.22
C PHE A 73 -24.79 -33.29 -12.71
N VAL A 74 -25.36 -32.15 -12.33
CA VAL A 74 -25.54 -31.76 -10.92
C VAL A 74 -26.35 -32.81 -10.14
N GLU A 75 -27.47 -33.27 -10.70
CA GLU A 75 -28.32 -34.28 -10.07
C GLU A 75 -27.57 -35.60 -9.80
N ARG A 76 -26.66 -35.99 -10.70
CA ARG A 76 -25.87 -37.22 -10.58
C ARG A 76 -24.71 -37.09 -9.59
N VAL A 77 -24.04 -35.94 -9.54
CA VAL A 77 -22.86 -35.74 -8.67
C VAL A 77 -23.21 -35.24 -7.27
N ALA A 78 -24.36 -34.60 -7.07
CA ALA A 78 -24.77 -34.05 -5.78
C ALA A 78 -24.78 -35.08 -4.63
N PRO A 79 -25.32 -36.31 -4.79
CA PRO A 79 -25.25 -37.32 -3.74
C PRO A 79 -23.81 -37.71 -3.38
N ARG A 80 -22.89 -37.68 -4.35
CA ARG A 80 -21.47 -37.98 -4.14
C ARG A 80 -20.79 -36.85 -3.36
N ILE A 81 -20.98 -35.59 -3.76
CA ILE A 81 -20.44 -34.42 -3.04
C ILE A 81 -20.87 -34.45 -1.57
N GLN A 82 -22.15 -34.73 -1.31
CA GLN A 82 -22.66 -34.83 0.05
C GLN A 82 -22.00 -35.96 0.86
N ALA A 83 -21.73 -37.11 0.23
CA ALA A 83 -21.08 -38.25 0.89
C ALA A 83 -19.60 -37.96 1.23
N PHE A 84 -18.91 -37.17 0.40
CA PHE A 84 -17.50 -36.81 0.61
C PHE A 84 -17.29 -35.67 1.62
N ARG A 85 -18.35 -34.96 2.04
CA ARG A 85 -18.27 -33.82 2.97
C ARG A 85 -17.40 -34.04 4.22
N PRO A 86 -17.37 -35.21 4.89
CA PRO A 86 -16.52 -35.41 6.05
C PRO A 86 -15.01 -35.46 5.72
N TYR A 87 -14.66 -35.65 4.45
CA TYR A 87 -13.30 -35.99 4.02
C TYR A 87 -12.69 -34.97 3.08
N ALA A 88 -13.48 -34.36 2.20
CA ALA A 88 -13.01 -33.49 1.14
C ALA A 88 -13.80 -32.18 1.08
N GLU A 89 -13.08 -31.08 0.87
CA GLU A 89 -13.65 -29.76 0.62
C GLU A 89 -13.47 -29.32 -0.84
N LYS A 90 -12.51 -29.91 -1.57
CA LYS A 90 -12.17 -29.53 -2.95
C LYS A 90 -12.75 -30.50 -3.97
N PHE A 91 -13.45 -29.95 -4.95
CA PHE A 91 -14.06 -30.70 -6.04
C PHE A 91 -13.63 -30.12 -7.40
N GLU A 92 -13.07 -30.96 -8.27
CA GLU A 92 -12.77 -30.59 -9.66
C GLU A 92 -14.02 -30.84 -10.52
N ILE A 93 -14.52 -29.80 -11.18
CA ILE A 93 -15.68 -29.96 -12.07
C ILE A 93 -15.15 -30.42 -13.44
N HIS A 94 -15.40 -31.70 -13.75
CA HIS A 94 -15.01 -32.35 -15.02
C HIS A 94 -13.49 -32.49 -15.21
N ASN A 95 -13.03 -32.79 -16.44
CA ASN A 95 -11.63 -33.04 -16.79
C ASN A 95 -11.40 -32.90 -18.30
N GLU A 96 -10.31 -32.24 -18.70
CA GLU A 96 -9.86 -32.10 -20.09
C GLU A 96 -10.97 -31.89 -21.13
N PRO A 97 -11.90 -30.94 -20.91
CA PRO A 97 -12.98 -30.69 -21.87
C PRO A 97 -12.44 -30.32 -23.27
N ASN A 98 -11.22 -29.78 -23.34
CA ASN A 98 -10.56 -29.38 -24.57
C ASN A 98 -9.83 -30.52 -25.31
N HIS A 99 -9.91 -31.78 -24.85
CA HIS A 99 -9.17 -32.90 -25.45
C HIS A 99 -9.50 -33.05 -26.94
N PHE A 100 -8.47 -33.09 -27.81
CA PHE A 100 -8.63 -33.05 -29.28
C PHE A 100 -9.59 -34.12 -29.83
N HIS A 101 -9.53 -35.35 -29.31
CA HIS A 101 -10.41 -36.44 -29.72
C HIS A 101 -11.83 -36.38 -29.13
N ARG A 102 -12.16 -35.31 -28.40
CA ARG A 102 -13.47 -35.07 -27.78
C ARG A 102 -13.90 -36.19 -26.82
N LEU A 103 -12.93 -36.87 -26.20
CA LEU A 103 -13.19 -38.00 -25.28
C LEU A 103 -14.00 -37.55 -24.06
N GLU A 104 -13.83 -36.29 -23.67
CA GLU A 104 -14.45 -35.66 -22.51
C GLU A 104 -15.51 -34.61 -22.92
N GLY A 105 -16.19 -34.83 -24.05
CA GLY A 105 -17.38 -34.07 -24.45
C GLY A 105 -17.17 -32.98 -25.50
N TRP A 106 -16.23 -32.06 -25.31
CA TRP A 106 -16.11 -30.87 -26.17
C TRP A 106 -15.07 -31.04 -27.27
N GLY A 107 -13.85 -30.59 -27.07
CA GLY A 107 -12.80 -30.50 -28.09
C GLY A 107 -12.08 -29.16 -28.08
N SER A 108 -11.10 -29.00 -28.96
CA SER A 108 -10.13 -27.90 -28.86
C SER A 108 -10.54 -26.59 -29.54
N SER A 109 -11.74 -26.48 -30.14
CA SER A 109 -12.16 -25.27 -30.87
C SER A 109 -12.69 -24.16 -29.95
N ASP A 110 -12.76 -22.92 -30.46
CA ASP A 110 -13.26 -21.76 -29.70
C ASP A 110 -14.75 -21.84 -29.43
N GLU A 111 -15.52 -22.37 -30.39
CA GLU A 111 -16.96 -22.61 -30.21
C GLU A 111 -17.20 -23.59 -29.06
N GLN A 112 -16.41 -24.66 -29.02
CA GLN A 112 -16.44 -25.65 -27.95
C GLN A 112 -16.00 -25.07 -26.60
N ALA A 113 -15.01 -24.18 -26.58
CA ALA A 113 -14.62 -23.46 -25.36
C ALA A 113 -15.77 -22.62 -24.81
N ARG A 114 -16.47 -21.86 -25.67
CA ARG A 114 -17.62 -21.04 -25.26
C ARG A 114 -18.78 -21.90 -24.75
N ASP A 115 -19.07 -23.00 -25.43
CA ASP A 115 -20.14 -23.92 -25.02
C ASP A 115 -19.81 -24.59 -23.67
N PHE A 116 -18.56 -25.03 -23.47
CA PHE A 116 -18.12 -25.56 -22.17
C PHE A 116 -18.19 -24.50 -21.06
N ARG A 117 -17.77 -23.26 -21.33
CA ARG A 117 -17.84 -22.14 -20.38
C ARG A 117 -19.26 -21.91 -19.90
N ASP A 118 -20.22 -21.84 -20.83
CA ASP A 118 -21.64 -21.61 -20.51
C ASP A 118 -22.22 -22.78 -19.70
N TRP A 119 -21.86 -24.02 -20.08
CA TRP A 119 -22.21 -25.22 -19.33
C TRP A 119 -21.62 -25.20 -17.91
N TYR A 120 -20.33 -24.86 -17.79
CA TYR A 120 -19.58 -24.86 -16.53
C TYR A 120 -20.12 -23.84 -15.55
N LEU A 121 -20.39 -22.60 -15.99
CA LEU A 121 -20.94 -21.56 -15.13
C LEU A 121 -22.29 -21.95 -14.53
N GLU A 122 -23.15 -22.60 -15.33
CA GLU A 122 -24.45 -23.06 -14.84
C GLU A 122 -24.32 -24.23 -13.86
N VAL A 123 -23.38 -25.16 -14.10
CA VAL A 123 -23.04 -26.22 -13.13
C VAL A 123 -22.50 -25.62 -11.83
N LEU A 124 -21.52 -24.72 -11.91
CA LEU A 124 -20.89 -24.09 -10.75
C LEU A 124 -21.91 -23.34 -9.89
N ARG A 125 -22.80 -22.55 -10.52
CA ARG A 125 -23.86 -21.83 -9.83
C ARG A 125 -24.76 -22.79 -9.04
N ARG A 126 -25.26 -23.85 -9.67
CA ARG A 126 -26.13 -24.84 -9.03
C ARG A 126 -25.43 -25.62 -7.92
N LEU A 127 -24.17 -26.00 -8.12
CA LEU A 127 -23.38 -26.69 -7.10
C LEU A 127 -23.12 -25.79 -5.88
N ARG A 128 -22.83 -24.51 -6.08
CA ARG A 128 -22.67 -23.53 -4.99
C ARG A 128 -23.95 -23.30 -4.21
N GLU A 129 -25.09 -23.25 -4.89
CA GLU A 129 -26.41 -23.15 -4.24
C GLU A 129 -26.69 -24.35 -3.34
N LEU A 130 -26.33 -25.56 -3.78
CA LEU A 130 -26.54 -26.79 -3.00
C LEU A 130 -25.47 -27.02 -1.91
N PHE A 131 -24.22 -26.65 -2.18
CA PHE A 131 -23.07 -26.96 -1.35
C PHE A 131 -22.18 -25.73 -1.13
N PRO A 132 -22.66 -24.70 -0.41
CA PRO A 132 -21.90 -23.46 -0.19
C PRO A 132 -20.62 -23.66 0.66
N TRP A 133 -20.44 -24.84 1.26
CA TRP A 133 -19.25 -25.22 2.01
C TRP A 133 -18.13 -25.79 1.13
N ALA A 134 -18.44 -26.22 -0.10
CA ALA A 134 -17.49 -26.88 -0.99
C ALA A 134 -16.75 -25.85 -1.86
N LYS A 135 -15.47 -26.13 -2.14
CA LYS A 135 -14.59 -25.35 -3.03
C LYS A 135 -14.53 -26.04 -4.39
N PHE A 136 -14.94 -25.34 -5.45
CA PHE A 136 -15.04 -25.88 -6.80
C PHE A 136 -13.95 -25.31 -7.70
N GLY A 137 -13.20 -26.21 -8.35
CA GLY A 137 -12.10 -25.85 -9.24
C GLY A 137 -12.43 -26.03 -10.71
N PHE A 138 -11.87 -25.12 -11.52
CA PHE A 138 -11.84 -25.24 -12.96
C PHE A 138 -10.91 -26.40 -13.34
N PRO A 139 -11.28 -27.29 -14.28
CA PRO A 139 -10.51 -28.49 -14.55
C PRO A 139 -9.19 -28.19 -15.26
N GLY A 140 -8.22 -29.08 -15.09
CA GLY A 140 -7.05 -29.09 -15.96
C GLY A 140 -7.41 -29.35 -17.43
N LEU A 141 -6.61 -28.77 -18.33
CA LEU A 141 -6.80 -28.83 -19.77
C LEU A 141 -5.75 -29.72 -20.43
N ALA A 142 -6.15 -30.49 -21.43
CA ALA A 142 -5.26 -31.27 -22.27
C ALA A 142 -4.26 -30.37 -23.01
N ILE A 143 -3.00 -30.76 -23.03
CA ILE A 143 -1.94 -30.11 -23.80
C ILE A 143 -1.95 -30.66 -25.24
N ASN A 144 -2.86 -30.13 -26.07
CA ASN A 144 -2.97 -30.49 -27.50
C ASN A 144 -1.76 -29.99 -28.31
N TYR A 145 -1.51 -30.50 -29.52
CA TYR A 145 -0.51 -29.93 -30.45
C TYR A 145 -1.19 -29.33 -31.70
N PRO A 146 -1.02 -28.02 -32.00
CA PRO A 146 -0.36 -27.01 -31.17
C PRO A 146 -1.12 -26.77 -29.85
N HIS A 147 -0.41 -26.28 -28.82
CA HIS A 147 -0.99 -25.97 -27.53
C HIS A 147 -2.03 -24.86 -27.69
N ARG A 148 -3.28 -25.12 -27.27
CA ARG A 148 -4.41 -24.19 -27.34
C ARG A 148 -5.07 -23.94 -25.99
N ASP A 149 -4.49 -24.49 -24.93
CA ASP A 149 -4.99 -24.42 -23.57
C ASP A 149 -5.07 -22.98 -23.06
N LEU A 150 -4.12 -22.12 -23.41
CA LEU A 150 -4.14 -20.70 -23.01
C LEU A 150 -5.29 -19.91 -23.66
N GLU A 151 -5.52 -20.10 -24.97
CA GLU A 151 -6.67 -19.49 -25.65
C GLU A 151 -7.99 -20.02 -25.10
N TRP A 152 -8.05 -21.31 -24.75
CA TRP A 152 -9.21 -21.92 -24.10
C TRP A 152 -9.50 -21.27 -22.75
N LEU A 153 -8.47 -21.06 -21.93
CA LEU A 153 -8.59 -20.37 -20.66
C LEU A 153 -9.03 -18.91 -20.83
N GLU A 154 -8.50 -18.21 -21.83
CA GLU A 154 -8.89 -16.82 -22.11
C GLU A 154 -10.39 -16.72 -22.48
N ILE A 155 -10.88 -17.66 -23.28
CA ILE A 155 -12.31 -17.74 -23.64
C ILE A 155 -13.16 -18.06 -22.40
N CYS A 156 -12.64 -18.88 -21.49
CA CYS A 156 -13.29 -19.29 -20.24
C CYS A 156 -12.93 -18.40 -19.04
N ARG A 157 -12.42 -17.19 -19.26
CA ARG A 157 -11.84 -16.35 -18.20
C ARG A 157 -12.79 -16.11 -17.04
N ASP A 158 -14.05 -15.82 -17.30
CA ASP A 158 -15.09 -15.66 -16.28
C ASP A 158 -15.34 -16.93 -15.46
N ALA A 159 -15.41 -18.10 -16.11
CA ALA A 159 -15.54 -19.39 -15.44
C ALA A 159 -14.34 -19.70 -14.53
N VAL A 160 -13.12 -19.38 -14.97
CA VAL A 160 -11.90 -19.52 -14.15
C VAL A 160 -11.93 -18.55 -12.96
N GLU A 161 -12.31 -17.29 -13.20
CA GLU A 161 -12.37 -16.26 -12.15
C GLU A 161 -13.45 -16.56 -11.11
N GLU A 162 -14.58 -17.11 -11.52
CA GLU A 162 -15.63 -17.57 -10.62
C GLU A 162 -15.21 -18.81 -9.82
N SER A 163 -14.28 -19.63 -10.30
CA SER A 163 -13.83 -20.84 -9.60
C SER A 163 -12.93 -20.53 -8.40
N ASP A 164 -12.94 -21.39 -7.39
CA ASP A 164 -12.14 -21.22 -6.17
C ASP A 164 -10.64 -21.47 -6.40
N TRP A 165 -10.31 -22.30 -7.39
CA TRP A 165 -8.95 -22.60 -7.82
C TRP A 165 -8.92 -23.04 -9.30
N LEU A 166 -7.74 -22.99 -9.91
CA LEU A 166 -7.51 -23.36 -11.30
C LEU A 166 -6.69 -24.66 -11.39
N GLY A 167 -7.28 -25.70 -11.98
CA GLY A 167 -6.60 -26.92 -12.34
C GLY A 167 -5.65 -26.71 -13.52
N CYS A 168 -4.48 -27.34 -13.47
CA CYS A 168 -3.50 -27.32 -14.56
C CYS A 168 -2.94 -28.73 -14.78
N HIS A 169 -2.97 -29.21 -16.03
CA HIS A 169 -2.27 -30.42 -16.41
C HIS A 169 -0.88 -30.06 -16.95
N CYS A 170 0.15 -30.74 -16.49
CA CYS A 170 1.54 -30.48 -16.86
C CYS A 170 2.18 -31.76 -17.41
N TYR A 171 2.32 -31.84 -18.73
CA TYR A 171 2.91 -32.99 -19.40
C TYR A 171 4.20 -32.63 -20.09
N TRP A 172 5.09 -33.60 -20.18
CA TRP A 172 6.39 -33.42 -20.81
C TRP A 172 6.87 -34.71 -21.50
N GLN A 173 7.92 -34.56 -22.29
CA GLN A 173 8.62 -35.65 -22.98
C GLN A 173 10.12 -35.36 -22.99
N TYR A 174 10.92 -36.40 -22.86
CA TYR A 174 12.38 -36.30 -22.75
C TYR A 174 12.73 -35.41 -21.54
N GLU A 175 13.66 -34.46 -21.66
CA GLU A 175 14.14 -33.65 -20.52
C GLU A 175 13.50 -32.24 -20.42
N ASN A 176 12.27 -32.06 -20.94
CA ASN A 176 11.58 -30.76 -20.91
C ASN A 176 10.60 -30.59 -19.73
N HIS A 177 10.72 -31.39 -18.66
CA HIS A 177 9.89 -31.28 -17.44
C HIS A 177 10.05 -29.96 -16.70
N LEU A 178 11.16 -29.24 -16.91
CA LEU A 178 11.39 -27.91 -16.33
C LEU A 178 11.22 -26.76 -17.34
N SER A 179 10.63 -27.03 -18.50
CA SER A 179 10.36 -25.98 -19.52
C SER A 179 8.98 -25.34 -19.28
N PRO A 180 8.86 -24.00 -19.38
CA PRO A 180 7.58 -23.28 -19.30
C PRO A 180 6.53 -23.72 -20.33
N GLU A 181 6.96 -24.24 -21.46
CA GLU A 181 6.08 -24.73 -22.52
C GLU A 181 5.46 -26.10 -22.19
N TRP A 182 6.08 -26.86 -21.27
CA TRP A 182 5.75 -28.25 -20.96
C TRP A 182 5.54 -28.47 -19.46
N GLY A 183 6.52 -29.00 -18.74
CA GLY A 183 6.29 -29.35 -17.33
C GLY A 183 6.04 -28.14 -16.42
N LEU A 184 6.54 -26.95 -16.75
CA LEU A 184 6.23 -25.71 -16.00
C LEU A 184 5.09 -24.88 -16.63
N ARG A 185 4.18 -25.52 -17.39
CA ARG A 185 3.04 -24.85 -18.07
C ARG A 185 2.20 -23.99 -17.13
N PHE A 186 2.06 -24.39 -15.87
CA PHE A 186 1.35 -23.64 -14.84
C PHE A 186 1.84 -22.19 -14.65
N LYS A 187 3.09 -21.87 -15.02
CA LYS A 187 3.60 -20.49 -14.98
C LYS A 187 2.82 -19.57 -15.91
N LEU A 188 2.49 -20.05 -17.10
CA LEU A 188 1.70 -19.29 -18.08
C LEU A 188 0.24 -19.15 -17.62
N TYR A 189 -0.29 -20.14 -16.88
CA TYR A 189 -1.63 -20.03 -16.27
C TYR A 189 -1.61 -18.96 -15.19
N HIS A 190 -0.57 -18.93 -14.36
CA HIS A 190 -0.40 -17.89 -13.34
C HIS A 190 -0.23 -16.50 -13.95
N GLU A 191 0.45 -16.36 -15.09
CA GLU A 191 0.54 -15.08 -15.81
C GLU A 191 -0.84 -14.58 -16.27
N LEU A 192 -1.73 -15.47 -16.71
CA LEU A 192 -3.10 -15.12 -17.10
C LEU A 192 -4.03 -14.86 -15.89
N PHE A 193 -3.77 -15.50 -14.75
CA PHE A 193 -4.57 -15.45 -13.53
C PHE A 193 -3.70 -15.29 -12.27
N PRO A 194 -3.07 -14.11 -12.05
CA PRO A 194 -2.05 -13.91 -11.02
C PRO A 194 -2.55 -14.06 -9.58
N HIS A 195 -3.88 -13.97 -9.37
CA HIS A 195 -4.49 -14.08 -8.04
C HIS A 195 -5.10 -15.47 -7.78
N LYS A 196 -5.15 -16.35 -8.79
CA LYS A 196 -5.84 -17.64 -8.68
C LYS A 196 -4.89 -18.69 -8.10
N PRO A 197 -5.27 -19.40 -7.02
CA PRO A 197 -4.52 -20.57 -6.57
C PRO A 197 -4.53 -21.66 -7.65
N ILE A 198 -3.38 -22.29 -7.87
CA ILE A 198 -3.24 -23.37 -8.85
C ILE A 198 -3.14 -24.72 -8.14
N GLU A 199 -3.93 -25.68 -8.60
CA GLU A 199 -3.74 -27.10 -8.33
C GLU A 199 -3.19 -27.74 -9.61
N ILE A 200 -1.99 -28.32 -9.58
CA ILE A 200 -1.53 -29.16 -10.69
C ILE A 200 -2.26 -30.49 -10.53
N THR A 201 -3.44 -30.60 -11.13
CA THR A 201 -4.34 -31.75 -10.94
C THR A 201 -3.90 -32.98 -11.71
N GLU A 202 -2.92 -32.83 -12.61
CA GLU A 202 -2.26 -33.94 -13.27
C GLU A 202 -0.88 -33.53 -13.79
N PHE A 203 0.12 -34.39 -13.63
CA PHE A 203 1.37 -34.26 -14.37
C PHE A 203 1.96 -35.63 -14.71
N GLY A 204 2.73 -35.70 -15.80
CA GLY A 204 3.42 -36.93 -16.15
C GLY A 204 4.44 -36.83 -17.27
N ASP A 205 5.34 -37.81 -17.27
CA ASP A 205 6.31 -38.01 -18.35
C ASP A 205 5.75 -39.00 -19.37
N SER A 206 5.48 -38.50 -20.57
CA SER A 206 4.94 -39.29 -21.68
C SER A 206 6.02 -39.76 -22.67
N THR A 207 7.29 -39.75 -22.27
CA THR A 207 8.40 -40.27 -23.08
C THR A 207 8.18 -41.74 -23.43
N PRO A 208 8.19 -42.12 -24.72
CA PRO A 208 8.10 -43.52 -25.10
C PRO A 208 9.22 -44.36 -24.48
N ASN A 209 8.87 -45.49 -23.87
CA ASN A 209 9.79 -46.44 -23.23
C ASN A 209 10.65 -45.84 -22.10
N LEU A 210 10.11 -44.87 -21.36
CA LEU A 210 10.77 -44.30 -20.18
C LEU A 210 11.09 -45.38 -19.14
N SER A 211 12.33 -45.38 -18.64
CA SER A 211 12.71 -46.30 -17.55
C SER A 211 12.02 -45.89 -16.24
N PRO A 212 11.63 -46.85 -15.37
CA PRO A 212 11.08 -46.54 -14.05
C PRO A 212 12.02 -45.67 -13.19
N GLU A 213 13.33 -45.79 -13.36
CA GLU A 213 14.36 -45.00 -12.69
C GLU A 213 14.39 -43.55 -13.17
N ASP A 214 14.29 -43.32 -14.49
CA ASP A 214 14.24 -41.96 -15.04
C ASP A 214 12.95 -41.24 -14.67
N MET A 215 11.82 -41.95 -14.67
CA MET A 215 10.55 -41.42 -14.15
C MET A 215 10.72 -40.96 -12.69
N ALA A 216 11.30 -41.83 -11.84
CA ALA A 216 11.52 -41.53 -10.44
C ALA A 216 12.41 -40.30 -10.23
N ARG A 217 13.52 -40.20 -10.96
CA ARG A 217 14.44 -39.05 -10.93
C ARG A 217 13.71 -37.77 -11.31
N LYS A 218 13.01 -37.75 -12.44
CA LYS A 218 12.33 -36.55 -12.95
C LYS A 218 11.19 -36.11 -12.05
N TYR A 219 10.43 -37.04 -11.48
CA TYR A 219 9.31 -36.69 -10.59
C TYR A 219 9.82 -36.06 -9.30
N VAL A 220 10.91 -36.58 -8.73
CA VAL A 220 11.58 -35.95 -7.57
C VAL A 220 12.07 -34.55 -7.92
N GLU A 221 12.78 -34.40 -9.04
CA GLU A 221 13.26 -33.09 -9.51
C GLU A 221 12.12 -32.10 -9.71
N TYR A 222 11.04 -32.55 -10.36
CA TYR A 222 9.85 -31.74 -10.60
C TYR A 222 9.19 -31.29 -9.29
N TYR A 223 8.92 -32.21 -8.36
CA TYR A 223 8.36 -31.85 -7.05
C TYR A 223 9.22 -30.84 -6.28
N GLN A 224 10.53 -31.00 -6.32
CA GLN A 224 11.45 -30.06 -5.67
C GLN A 224 11.44 -28.69 -6.35
N GLU A 225 11.35 -28.65 -7.67
CA GLU A 225 11.24 -27.41 -8.43
C GLU A 225 9.97 -26.63 -8.04
N LEU A 226 8.85 -27.34 -7.83
CA LEU A 226 7.58 -26.72 -7.46
C LEU A 226 7.63 -25.94 -6.13
N TYR A 227 8.58 -26.25 -5.24
CA TYR A 227 8.76 -25.47 -4.00
C TYR A 227 9.13 -24.01 -4.22
N LYS A 228 9.57 -23.63 -5.42
CA LYS A 228 9.87 -22.23 -5.78
C LYS A 228 8.62 -21.40 -6.06
N TYR A 229 7.45 -22.03 -6.25
CA TYR A 229 6.23 -21.37 -6.72
C TYR A 229 5.13 -21.40 -5.64
N PRO A 230 4.97 -20.32 -4.84
CA PRO A 230 4.08 -20.32 -3.69
C PRO A 230 2.59 -20.37 -4.05
N TYR A 231 2.23 -20.03 -5.29
CA TYR A 231 0.86 -20.07 -5.83
C TYR A 231 0.42 -21.46 -6.31
N VAL A 232 1.30 -22.46 -6.26
CA VAL A 232 0.96 -23.87 -6.49
C VAL A 232 0.67 -24.53 -5.13
N ASN A 233 -0.55 -25.03 -4.97
CA ASN A 233 -1.04 -25.64 -3.73
C ASN A 233 -0.68 -27.12 -3.62
N SER A 234 -0.87 -27.88 -4.68
CA SER A 234 -0.49 -29.30 -4.78
C SER A 234 -0.15 -29.67 -6.22
N ALA A 235 0.55 -30.80 -6.39
CA ALA A 235 0.79 -31.39 -7.69
C ALA A 235 0.57 -32.90 -7.67
N CYS A 236 -0.42 -33.38 -8.43
CA CYS A 236 -0.78 -34.79 -8.49
C CYS A 236 -0.15 -35.45 -9.71
N SER A 237 0.79 -36.38 -9.50
CA SER A 237 1.31 -37.18 -10.62
C SER A 237 0.22 -38.10 -11.19
N PHE A 238 0.37 -38.49 -12.45
CA PHE A 238 -0.66 -39.09 -13.30
C PHE A 238 -1.53 -40.18 -12.67
N ILE A 239 -0.96 -41.25 -12.10
CA ILE A 239 -1.77 -42.32 -11.50
C ILE A 239 -0.98 -43.22 -10.52
N ALA A 240 -1.62 -43.63 -9.43
CA ALA A 240 -1.06 -44.58 -8.47
C ALA A 240 -1.06 -46.01 -9.03
N SER A 241 -2.22 -46.44 -9.54
CA SER A 241 -2.49 -47.78 -10.06
C SER A 241 -3.76 -47.80 -10.91
N SER A 242 -3.96 -48.83 -11.73
CA SER A 242 -5.13 -48.94 -12.59
C SER A 242 -5.44 -50.40 -12.93
N PRO A 243 -6.72 -50.84 -12.90
CA PRO A 243 -7.12 -52.14 -13.42
C PRO A 243 -7.01 -52.22 -14.95
N ASP A 244 -7.01 -51.09 -15.65
CA ASP A 244 -6.81 -51.02 -17.09
C ASP A 244 -5.31 -51.07 -17.42
N PRO A 245 -4.85 -52.10 -18.16
CA PRO A 245 -3.44 -52.29 -18.48
C PRO A 245 -2.86 -51.20 -19.38
N ALA A 246 -3.69 -50.41 -20.08
CA ALA A 246 -3.22 -49.28 -20.89
C ALA A 246 -2.51 -48.21 -20.03
N TRP A 247 -2.88 -48.09 -18.75
CA TRP A 247 -2.29 -47.11 -17.83
C TRP A 247 -1.13 -47.68 -16.99
N ALA A 248 -0.91 -49.00 -17.04
CA ALA A 248 0.14 -49.66 -16.28
C ALA A 248 1.54 -49.06 -16.48
N PRO A 249 1.96 -48.61 -17.69
CA PRO A 249 3.26 -47.96 -17.89
C PRO A 249 3.49 -46.69 -17.07
N PHE A 250 2.42 -45.96 -16.72
CA PHE A 250 2.47 -44.67 -16.03
C PHE A 250 2.23 -44.79 -14.52
N ALA A 251 1.71 -45.92 -14.06
CA ALA A 251 1.35 -46.16 -12.67
C ALA A 251 2.56 -46.34 -11.74
N TRP A 252 2.45 -45.88 -10.50
CA TRP A 252 3.49 -46.04 -9.47
C TRP A 252 3.60 -47.47 -8.92
N ARG A 253 2.57 -48.29 -9.12
CA ARG A 253 2.63 -49.75 -8.92
C ARG A 253 1.94 -50.53 -10.04
N THR A 254 2.27 -51.80 -10.16
CA THR A 254 1.53 -52.74 -11.02
C THR A 254 0.32 -53.32 -10.30
N GLU A 255 -0.60 -53.97 -11.03
CA GLU A 255 -1.77 -54.65 -10.45
C GLU A 255 -1.40 -55.86 -9.60
N GLU A 256 -0.23 -56.45 -9.81
CA GLU A 256 0.33 -57.52 -8.97
C GLU A 256 0.92 -57.00 -7.64
N GLY A 257 0.87 -55.68 -7.40
CA GLY A 257 1.33 -55.07 -6.15
C GLY A 257 2.80 -54.65 -6.14
N VAL A 258 3.49 -54.66 -7.29
CA VAL A 258 4.91 -54.29 -7.37
C VAL A 258 5.08 -52.78 -7.42
N PHE A 259 5.76 -52.20 -6.43
CA PHE A 259 6.06 -50.76 -6.37
C PHE A 259 7.21 -50.40 -7.29
N ARG A 260 7.05 -49.30 -8.03
CA ARG A 260 8.10 -48.74 -8.89
C ARG A 260 9.08 -47.86 -8.08
N PRO A 261 10.29 -47.61 -8.60
CA PRO A 261 11.31 -46.80 -7.91
C PRO A 261 10.83 -45.42 -7.45
N VAL A 262 9.85 -44.82 -8.14
CA VAL A 262 9.27 -43.52 -7.81
C VAL A 262 8.70 -43.45 -6.38
N VAL A 263 8.12 -44.54 -5.87
CA VAL A 263 7.56 -44.60 -4.51
C VAL A 263 8.67 -44.32 -3.48
N GLN A 264 9.80 -45.01 -3.60
CA GLN A 264 10.95 -44.85 -2.70
C GLN A 264 11.68 -43.52 -2.93
N ALA A 265 11.79 -43.09 -4.18
CA ALA A 265 12.47 -41.84 -4.52
C ALA A 265 11.73 -40.64 -3.92
N VAL A 266 10.41 -40.58 -4.05
CA VAL A 266 9.56 -39.53 -3.47
C VAL A 266 9.51 -39.63 -1.95
N ALA A 267 9.52 -40.84 -1.37
CA ALA A 267 9.59 -41.04 0.08
C ALA A 267 10.87 -40.44 0.70
N LYS A 268 12.01 -40.61 0.01
CA LYS A 268 13.34 -40.16 0.45
C LYS A 268 13.67 -38.73 0.03
N MET A 269 12.88 -38.16 -0.88
CA MET A 269 13.06 -36.79 -1.36
C MET A 269 13.10 -35.82 -0.17
N PRO A 270 14.13 -34.95 -0.09
CA PRO A 270 14.14 -33.86 0.87
C PRO A 270 12.89 -32.99 0.69
N ARG A 271 12.04 -32.99 1.72
CA ARG A 271 10.88 -32.11 1.81
C ARG A 271 11.32 -30.80 2.46
N ARG A 272 10.79 -29.66 1.99
CA ARG A 272 10.95 -28.43 2.76
C ARG A 272 10.37 -28.66 4.17
N PRO A 273 11.00 -28.13 5.22
CA PRO A 273 10.45 -28.26 6.57
C PRO A 273 9.01 -27.73 6.60
N PRO A 274 8.12 -28.36 7.38
CA PRO A 274 6.70 -28.03 7.38
C PRO A 274 6.53 -26.53 7.63
N ALA A 275 5.81 -25.87 6.73
CA ALA A 275 5.41 -24.49 6.89
C ALA A 275 3.93 -24.46 7.28
N ARG A 276 3.56 -23.62 8.24
CA ARG A 276 2.16 -23.38 8.59
C ARG A 276 1.62 -22.30 7.65
N TYR A 277 0.56 -22.62 6.92
CA TYR A 277 -0.17 -21.64 6.10
C TYR A 277 -1.21 -20.93 6.96
N PHE A 278 -1.33 -19.62 6.75
CA PHE A 278 -2.30 -18.74 7.41
C PHE A 278 -3.29 -18.25 6.37
N GLU A 279 -4.52 -18.77 6.39
CA GLU A 279 -5.55 -18.47 5.38
C GLU A 279 -5.95 -16.99 5.41
N GLU A 280 -5.90 -16.37 6.59
CA GLU A 280 -6.26 -14.96 6.80
C GLU A 280 -5.33 -13.99 6.09
N THR A 281 -4.07 -14.38 5.85
CA THR A 281 -3.08 -13.51 5.21
C THR A 281 -2.49 -14.07 3.92
N GLY A 282 -2.77 -15.34 3.61
CA GLY A 282 -2.24 -16.02 2.42
C GLY A 282 -0.76 -16.36 2.50
N PHE A 283 -0.12 -16.20 3.67
CA PHE A 283 1.32 -16.42 3.84
C PHE A 283 1.64 -17.70 4.60
N SER A 284 2.82 -18.27 4.34
CA SER A 284 3.32 -19.46 5.02
C SER A 284 4.51 -19.12 5.92
N VAL A 285 4.57 -19.73 7.10
CA VAL A 285 5.71 -19.59 8.02
C VAL A 285 6.43 -20.92 8.10
N GLY A 286 7.65 -20.96 7.57
CA GLY A 286 8.53 -22.13 7.62
C GLY A 286 9.46 -22.13 8.84
N ARG A 287 10.14 -23.25 9.10
CA ARG A 287 11.18 -23.30 10.14
C ARG A 287 12.43 -22.51 9.71
N PRO A 288 13.08 -21.79 10.63
CA PRO A 288 12.94 -21.79 12.09
C PRO A 288 11.93 -20.77 12.62
N PHE A 289 11.37 -19.89 11.78
CA PHE A 289 10.39 -18.88 12.23
C PHE A 289 9.14 -19.52 12.82
N LEU A 290 8.71 -20.66 12.27
CA LEU A 290 7.60 -21.41 12.84
C LEU A 290 7.90 -21.91 14.26
N ASP A 291 9.12 -22.37 14.53
CA ASP A 291 9.52 -22.83 15.86
C ASP A 291 9.54 -21.67 16.87
N LEU A 292 9.96 -20.47 16.44
CA LEU A 292 9.90 -19.27 17.26
C LEU A 292 8.47 -18.78 17.47
N LEU A 293 7.64 -18.82 16.43
CA LEU A 293 6.22 -18.46 16.49
C LEU A 293 5.45 -19.39 17.42
N ASP A 294 5.69 -20.70 17.37
CA ASP A 294 5.07 -21.68 18.25
C ASP A 294 5.52 -21.50 19.71
N LYS A 295 6.74 -21.00 19.93
CA LYS A 295 7.28 -20.69 21.25
C LYS A 295 6.74 -19.38 21.84
N ILE A 296 6.60 -18.34 21.01
CA ILE A 296 6.23 -16.98 21.45
C ILE A 296 4.72 -16.74 21.41
N GLY A 297 4.00 -17.37 20.48
CA GLY A 297 2.55 -17.24 20.32
C GLY A 297 2.11 -16.17 19.31
N LEU A 298 0.98 -16.43 18.65
CA LEU A 298 0.36 -15.54 17.65
C LEU A 298 -0.18 -14.25 18.27
N GLU A 299 -0.55 -14.27 19.54
CA GLU A 299 -1.02 -13.11 20.28
C GLU A 299 0.08 -12.04 20.42
N ILE A 300 1.34 -12.46 20.51
CA ILE A 300 2.50 -11.57 20.60
C ILE A 300 3.01 -11.22 19.21
N CYS A 301 3.17 -12.20 18.31
CA CYS A 301 3.74 -11.96 16.98
C CYS A 301 2.75 -11.33 15.99
N GLY A 302 1.47 -11.66 16.13
CA GLY A 302 0.44 -11.43 15.12
C GLY A 302 0.55 -12.37 13.92
N LEU A 303 -0.36 -12.24 12.95
CA LEU A 303 -0.34 -13.05 11.71
C LEU A 303 0.85 -12.65 10.81
N PRO A 304 1.38 -13.55 9.97
CA PRO A 304 2.42 -13.20 9.01
C PRO A 304 1.86 -12.23 7.96
N LEU A 305 2.67 -11.25 7.56
CA LEU A 305 2.37 -10.23 6.55
C LEU A 305 3.21 -10.38 5.28
N SER A 306 4.12 -11.35 5.25
CA SER A 306 4.96 -11.63 4.09
C SER A 306 5.33 -13.11 4.03
N GLN A 307 5.87 -13.54 2.89
CA GLN A 307 6.74 -14.73 2.84
C GLN A 307 8.09 -14.44 3.50
N GLU A 308 8.89 -15.47 3.78
CA GLU A 308 10.31 -15.30 4.12
C GLU A 308 11.03 -14.67 2.92
N VAL A 309 11.68 -13.53 3.15
CA VAL A 309 12.41 -12.75 2.15
C VAL A 309 13.86 -12.56 2.60
N GLU A 310 14.76 -12.31 1.66
CA GLU A 310 16.16 -12.01 1.95
C GLU A 310 16.42 -10.52 1.77
N GLU A 311 16.94 -9.87 2.81
CA GLU A 311 17.23 -8.43 2.84
C GLU A 311 18.59 -8.21 3.49
N ASP A 312 19.48 -7.47 2.82
CA ASP A 312 20.85 -7.18 3.28
C ASP A 312 21.64 -8.44 3.70
N GLY A 313 21.41 -9.57 3.02
CA GLY A 313 22.04 -10.86 3.31
C GLY A 313 21.48 -11.58 4.54
N VAL A 314 20.37 -11.10 5.11
CA VAL A 314 19.68 -11.72 6.23
C VAL A 314 18.29 -12.14 5.80
N ARG A 315 17.90 -13.37 6.13
CA ARG A 315 16.51 -13.83 5.91
C ARG A 315 15.59 -13.30 6.99
N VAL A 316 14.48 -12.73 6.57
CA VAL A 316 13.50 -12.09 7.45
C VAL A 316 12.07 -12.48 7.05
N GLN A 317 11.14 -12.39 8.00
CA GLN A 317 9.72 -12.50 7.72
C GLN A 317 8.95 -11.51 8.60
N TYR A 318 8.02 -10.78 7.99
CA TYR A 318 7.23 -9.76 8.66
C TYR A 318 5.96 -10.37 9.23
N PHE A 319 5.63 -10.00 10.46
CA PHE A 319 4.37 -10.31 11.13
C PHE A 319 3.70 -8.99 11.55
N GLN A 320 2.42 -9.04 11.90
CA GLN A 320 1.66 -7.83 12.26
C GLN A 320 2.27 -7.03 13.41
N LYS A 321 2.96 -7.69 14.35
CA LYS A 321 3.50 -7.04 15.55
C LYS A 321 5.02 -7.14 15.67
N VAL A 322 5.64 -8.05 14.94
CA VAL A 322 7.09 -8.30 15.05
C VAL A 322 7.72 -8.54 13.68
N LEU A 323 9.03 -8.31 13.62
CA LEU A 323 9.89 -8.83 12.57
C LEU A 323 10.56 -10.09 13.12
N MET A 324 10.67 -11.16 12.34
CA MET A 324 11.55 -12.28 12.65
C MET A 324 12.74 -12.29 11.70
N VAL A 325 13.92 -12.59 12.24
CA VAL A 325 15.20 -12.61 11.50
C VAL A 325 15.92 -13.91 11.75
N ARG A 326 16.59 -14.44 10.72
CA ARG A 326 17.42 -15.63 10.82
C ARG A 326 18.84 -15.22 11.20
N LEU A 327 19.29 -15.69 12.35
CA LEU A 327 20.65 -15.44 12.84
C LEU A 327 21.69 -16.24 12.03
N PRO A 328 22.97 -15.84 12.04
CA PRO A 328 24.05 -16.61 11.40
C PRO A 328 24.16 -18.06 11.89
N SER A 329 23.70 -18.36 13.11
CA SER A 329 23.61 -19.71 13.67
C SER A 329 22.54 -20.58 12.98
N GLY A 330 21.67 -19.99 12.16
CA GLY A 330 20.54 -20.64 11.51
C GLY A 330 19.24 -20.61 12.33
N GLU A 331 19.27 -20.10 13.57
CA GLU A 331 18.10 -19.96 14.44
C GLU A 331 17.27 -18.70 14.13
N ALA A 332 16.00 -18.71 14.53
CA ALA A 332 15.11 -17.55 14.45
C ALA A 332 15.22 -16.67 15.70
N ALA A 333 15.18 -15.35 15.52
CA ALA A 333 15.03 -14.37 16.60
C ALA A 333 14.07 -13.24 16.21
N LEU A 334 13.62 -12.45 17.20
CA LEU A 334 12.90 -11.21 16.93
C LEU A 334 13.89 -10.14 16.42
N GLY A 335 13.55 -9.51 15.30
CA GLY A 335 14.30 -8.41 14.71
C GLY A 335 13.83 -7.04 15.20
N ASN A 336 14.65 -6.02 14.97
CA ASN A 336 14.35 -4.64 15.33
C ASN A 336 13.37 -3.99 14.33
N ALA A 337 12.07 -4.23 14.51
CA ALA A 337 11.02 -3.63 13.69
C ALA A 337 10.92 -2.10 13.87
N GLY A 338 11.30 -1.58 15.05
CA GLY A 338 11.17 -0.16 15.39
C GLY A 338 12.10 0.75 14.59
N GLU A 339 13.37 0.37 14.44
CA GLU A 339 14.35 1.13 13.66
C GLU A 339 14.00 1.15 12.17
N ARG A 340 13.54 0.02 11.64
CA ARG A 340 13.09 -0.09 10.24
C ARG A 340 11.84 0.75 9.97
N LEU A 341 10.86 0.73 10.88
CA LEU A 341 9.66 1.57 10.76
C LEU A 341 10.01 3.06 10.79
N LEU A 342 10.99 3.48 11.60
CA LEU A 342 11.44 4.86 11.65
C LEU A 342 12.06 5.29 10.31
N LYS A 343 12.95 4.46 9.75
CA LYS A 343 13.59 4.72 8.46
C LYS A 343 12.59 4.79 7.30
N LEU A 344 11.64 3.84 7.24
CA LEU A 344 10.56 3.85 6.24
C LEU A 344 9.66 5.09 6.34
N LYS A 345 9.42 5.59 7.55
CA LYS A 345 8.69 6.86 7.74
C LYS A 345 9.49 8.04 7.20
N GLU A 346 10.79 8.12 7.50
CA GLU A 346 11.67 9.18 6.99
C GLU A 346 11.76 9.16 5.45
N GLU A 347 11.88 7.97 4.84
CA GLU A 347 11.92 7.81 3.38
C GLU A 347 10.58 8.16 2.72
N LEU A 348 9.46 7.71 3.30
CA LEU A 348 8.11 8.06 2.83
C LEU A 348 7.85 9.57 2.94
N GLU A 349 8.35 10.22 3.99
CA GLU A 349 8.30 11.67 4.16
C GLU A 349 9.11 12.39 3.08
N GLY A 350 10.31 11.90 2.76
CA GLY A 350 11.12 12.40 1.65
C GLY A 350 10.42 12.25 0.28
N LEU A 351 9.76 11.12 0.05
CA LEU A 351 9.00 10.84 -1.17
C LEU A 351 7.70 11.65 -1.27
N ARG A 352 6.98 11.87 -0.17
CA ARG A 352 5.77 12.71 -0.16
C ARG A 352 6.10 14.18 -0.40
N ALA A 353 7.19 14.66 0.19
CA ALA A 353 7.69 16.01 -0.04
C ALA A 353 8.08 16.27 -1.51
N SER A 354 8.44 15.24 -2.27
CA SER A 354 8.75 15.38 -3.70
C SER A 354 7.50 15.37 -4.60
N LEU A 355 6.39 14.81 -4.15
CA LEU A 355 5.14 14.66 -4.93
C LEU A 355 4.16 15.83 -4.77
N GLU A 356 4.07 16.46 -3.59
CA GLU A 356 3.05 17.49 -3.29
C GLU A 356 3.52 18.94 -3.54
N GLY A 357 4.76 19.14 -4.01
CA GLY A 357 5.38 20.46 -4.12
C GLY A 357 5.75 21.06 -2.76
N PRO A 358 6.48 22.18 -2.72
CA PRO A 358 6.89 22.78 -1.46
C PRO A 358 5.67 23.31 -0.70
N ALA A 359 5.61 23.04 0.60
CA ALA A 359 4.48 23.43 1.43
C ALA A 359 4.21 24.94 1.41
N PRO A 360 2.96 25.42 1.58
CA PRO A 360 2.61 26.84 1.42
C PRO A 360 3.45 27.78 2.29
N VAL A 361 3.81 28.95 1.78
CA VAL A 361 4.50 30.01 2.54
C VAL A 361 3.58 30.54 3.63
N LEU A 362 4.10 30.66 4.86
CA LEU A 362 3.37 31.25 5.98
C LEU A 362 3.11 32.73 5.69
N GLU A 363 1.90 33.23 5.98
CA GLU A 363 1.59 34.65 5.85
C GLU A 363 2.47 35.49 6.80
N PRO A 364 3.20 36.52 6.31
CA PRO A 364 3.96 37.40 7.18
C PRO A 364 3.04 38.24 8.05
N ILE A 365 3.55 38.72 9.19
CA ILE A 365 2.81 39.67 10.04
C ILE A 365 2.71 41.01 9.29
N ILE A 366 1.50 41.33 8.83
CA ILE A 366 1.18 42.56 8.09
C ILE A 366 0.25 43.42 8.94
N GLU A 367 0.64 44.67 9.21
CA GLU A 367 -0.26 45.65 9.83
C GLU A 367 -1.03 46.41 8.75
N ASP A 368 -2.35 46.24 8.69
CA ASP A 368 -3.18 47.06 7.79
C ASP A 368 -3.39 48.46 8.36
N ILE A 369 -2.90 49.45 7.63
CA ILE A 369 -3.02 50.87 7.96
C ILE A 369 -3.77 51.65 6.89
N SER A 370 -4.26 50.98 5.85
CA SER A 370 -4.82 51.59 4.63
C SER A 370 -6.01 52.51 4.88
N ALA A 371 -6.75 52.28 5.98
CA ALA A 371 -7.86 53.11 6.42
C ALA A 371 -7.43 54.34 7.25
N ARG A 372 -6.22 54.32 7.83
CA ARG A 372 -5.68 55.41 8.68
C ARG A 372 -4.88 56.45 7.90
N LEU A 373 -4.45 56.13 6.69
CA LEU A 373 -3.62 57.01 5.87
C LEU A 373 -4.43 58.18 5.26
N PRO A 374 -3.82 59.36 5.10
CA PRO A 374 -4.41 60.48 4.36
C PRO A 374 -4.91 60.07 2.97
N ARG A 375 -6.11 60.54 2.60
CA ARG A 375 -6.74 60.34 1.28
C ARG A 375 -7.30 61.64 0.73
N HIS A 376 -7.40 61.73 -0.60
CA HIS A 376 -8.06 62.85 -1.24
C HIS A 376 -9.57 62.85 -0.92
N PRO A 377 -10.20 64.02 -0.66
CA PRO A 377 -11.62 64.08 -0.33
C PRO A 377 -12.51 63.47 -1.43
N SER A 378 -12.25 63.78 -2.70
CA SER A 378 -13.07 63.37 -3.84
C SER A 378 -12.49 62.25 -4.71
N GLU A 379 -11.17 62.12 -4.81
CA GLU A 379 -10.56 61.23 -5.80
C GLU A 379 -10.49 59.80 -5.29
N ARG A 380 -10.67 58.82 -6.18
CA ARG A 380 -10.63 57.40 -5.84
C ARG A 380 -9.79 56.65 -6.87
N TYR A 381 -9.03 55.66 -6.39
CA TYR A 381 -8.34 54.75 -7.30
C TYR A 381 -9.35 53.80 -7.95
N SER A 382 -9.12 53.51 -9.23
CA SER A 382 -9.78 52.40 -9.92
C SER A 382 -9.39 51.06 -9.30
N ARG A 383 -10.16 50.01 -9.60
CA ARG A 383 -9.89 48.64 -9.13
C ARG A 383 -9.63 47.67 -10.29
N ARG A 384 -8.96 46.56 -9.99
CA ARG A 384 -8.66 45.44 -10.89
C ARG A 384 -8.96 44.11 -10.20
N GLU A 385 -9.15 43.07 -11.00
CA GLU A 385 -9.10 41.68 -10.53
C GLU A 385 -7.67 41.28 -10.14
N LEU A 386 -7.52 40.38 -9.17
CA LEU A 386 -6.19 39.92 -8.72
C LEU A 386 -5.41 39.22 -9.82
N SER A 387 -6.08 38.50 -10.73
CA SER A 387 -5.47 37.82 -11.87
C SER A 387 -4.84 38.77 -12.90
N ALA A 388 -5.15 40.07 -12.84
CA ALA A 388 -4.51 41.07 -13.69
C ALA A 388 -3.11 41.45 -13.20
N ILE A 389 -2.76 41.11 -11.95
CA ILE A 389 -1.45 41.39 -11.37
C ILE A 389 -0.41 40.46 -12.00
N LYS A 390 0.69 41.04 -12.46
CA LYS A 390 1.82 40.35 -13.10
C LYS A 390 3.17 40.69 -12.47
N TYR A 391 3.25 41.79 -11.72
CA TYR A 391 4.53 42.30 -11.21
C TYR A 391 4.44 42.70 -9.74
N LEU A 392 5.45 42.31 -8.96
CA LEU A 392 5.77 42.88 -7.66
C LEU A 392 6.85 43.94 -7.88
N VAL A 393 6.45 45.21 -7.90
CA VAL A 393 7.31 46.33 -8.28
C VAL A 393 7.96 46.94 -7.04
N VAL A 394 9.28 46.82 -6.96
CA VAL A 394 10.06 47.29 -5.82
C VAL A 394 10.40 48.77 -5.96
N HIS A 395 10.16 49.54 -4.90
CA HIS A 395 10.49 50.94 -4.76
C HIS A 395 11.33 51.18 -3.51
N HIS A 396 12.09 52.28 -3.52
CA HIS A 396 12.58 52.90 -2.30
C HIS A 396 11.84 54.22 -2.07
N SER A 397 11.83 54.75 -0.86
CA SER A 397 11.18 56.03 -0.58
C SER A 397 12.02 57.23 -1.02
N ALA A 398 13.34 57.05 -1.22
CA ALA A 398 14.31 58.10 -1.56
C ALA A 398 14.31 59.29 -0.58
N ILE A 399 13.88 59.03 0.66
CA ILE A 399 13.84 59.98 1.78
C ILE A 399 14.40 59.30 3.03
N PRO A 400 14.72 60.05 4.09
CA PRO A 400 15.20 59.48 5.34
C PRO A 400 14.30 58.33 5.85
N PRO A 401 14.91 57.25 6.37
CA PRO A 401 14.20 56.01 6.73
C PRO A 401 13.23 56.15 7.91
N ASP A 402 13.31 57.24 8.68
CA ASP A 402 12.39 57.58 9.79
C ASP A 402 11.04 58.14 9.29
N LYS A 403 10.91 58.43 7.99
CA LYS A 403 9.66 58.92 7.41
C LYS A 403 8.74 57.77 7.03
N GLY A 404 7.72 57.57 7.86
CA GLY A 404 6.70 56.55 7.68
C GLY A 404 5.72 56.80 6.53
N PRO A 405 4.83 55.82 6.27
CA PRO A 405 3.89 55.85 5.15
C PRO A 405 2.90 57.02 5.19
N GLU A 406 2.60 57.58 6.37
CA GLU A 406 1.73 58.76 6.55
C GLU A 406 2.30 60.02 5.87
N VAL A 407 3.62 60.21 5.93
CA VAL A 407 4.30 61.35 5.31
C VAL A 407 4.23 61.23 3.79
N ILE A 408 4.46 60.03 3.27
CA ILE A 408 4.40 59.72 1.84
C ILE A 408 2.96 59.86 1.32
N ALA A 409 1.97 59.33 2.04
CA ALA A 409 0.56 59.48 1.71
C ALA A 409 0.14 60.94 1.62
N ARG A 410 0.53 61.77 2.61
CA ARG A 410 0.25 63.21 2.63
C ARG A 410 0.86 63.92 1.43
N TYR A 411 2.10 63.61 1.07
CA TYR A 411 2.76 64.18 -0.10
C TYR A 411 2.01 63.84 -1.40
N HIS A 412 1.64 62.56 -1.60
CA HIS A 412 0.88 62.14 -2.79
C HIS A 412 -0.49 62.84 -2.88
N VAL A 413 -1.20 62.99 -1.75
CA VAL A 413 -2.51 63.66 -1.74
C VAL A 413 -2.38 65.17 -1.93
N GLU A 414 -1.58 65.86 -1.11
CA GLU A 414 -1.55 67.32 -1.05
C GLU A 414 -0.71 67.97 -2.15
N LYS A 415 0.34 67.29 -2.62
CA LYS A 415 1.27 67.84 -3.62
C LYS A 415 1.06 67.27 -5.01
N GLN A 416 0.60 66.03 -5.12
CA GLN A 416 0.37 65.38 -6.42
C GLN A 416 -1.11 65.22 -6.78
N GLY A 417 -2.04 65.52 -5.86
CA GLY A 417 -3.48 65.42 -6.10
C GLY A 417 -3.97 63.97 -6.26
N TRP A 418 -3.22 62.99 -5.76
CA TRP A 418 -3.59 61.58 -5.91
C TRP A 418 -4.66 61.15 -4.90
N PRO A 419 -5.48 60.12 -5.22
CA PRO A 419 -6.46 59.57 -4.27
C PRO A 419 -5.89 59.16 -2.91
N GLY A 420 -4.63 58.74 -2.85
CA GLY A 420 -3.95 58.28 -1.64
C GLY A 420 -2.48 57.99 -1.89
N ILE A 421 -1.89 57.11 -1.07
CA ILE A 421 -0.51 56.64 -1.27
C ILE A 421 -0.40 55.75 -2.51
N GLY A 422 0.71 55.89 -3.26
CA GLY A 422 0.94 55.14 -4.50
C GLY A 422 1.31 53.66 -4.33
N TYR A 423 1.56 53.17 -3.12
CA TYR A 423 2.05 51.81 -2.86
C TYR A 423 0.96 50.92 -2.23
N HIS A 424 1.13 49.60 -2.32
CA HIS A 424 0.27 48.62 -1.65
C HIS A 424 0.86 48.18 -0.32
N TYR A 425 2.20 48.10 -0.27
CA TYR A 425 2.93 47.77 0.94
C TYR A 425 4.07 48.77 1.19
N PHE A 426 4.37 48.99 2.45
CA PHE A 426 5.50 49.76 2.93
C PHE A 426 6.28 48.94 3.97
N ILE A 427 7.61 48.94 3.90
CA ILE A 427 8.47 48.19 4.82
C ILE A 427 9.43 49.14 5.51
N ASP A 428 9.34 49.25 6.84
CA ASP A 428 10.22 50.11 7.63
C ASP A 428 11.62 49.49 7.83
N PRO A 429 12.61 50.24 8.35
CA PRO A 429 13.99 49.76 8.48
C PRO A 429 14.15 48.51 9.38
N GLN A 430 13.18 48.26 10.26
CA GLN A 430 13.15 47.10 11.17
C GLN A 430 12.50 45.88 10.52
N GLY A 431 12.00 45.99 9.28
CA GLY A 431 11.35 44.90 8.56
C GLY A 431 9.87 44.74 8.90
N LYS A 432 9.23 45.72 9.56
CA LYS A 432 7.79 45.66 9.77
C LYS A 432 7.06 46.02 8.48
N ILE A 433 6.07 45.19 8.14
CA ILE A 433 5.31 45.30 6.89
C ILE A 433 3.98 45.99 7.19
N TYR A 434 3.71 47.06 6.45
CA TYR A 434 2.46 47.80 6.50
C TYR A 434 1.70 47.63 5.18
N GLN A 435 0.44 47.20 5.23
CA GLN A 435 -0.46 47.26 4.08
C GLN A 435 -1.08 48.66 4.01
N THR A 436 -0.87 49.33 2.88
CA THR A 436 -1.23 50.73 2.66
C THR A 436 -2.34 50.90 1.62
N ASN A 437 -2.53 49.93 0.73
CA ASN A 437 -3.72 49.77 -0.10
C ASN A 437 -4.08 48.28 -0.28
N PRO A 438 -5.36 47.92 -0.48
CA PRO A 438 -5.77 46.60 -0.93
C PRO A 438 -5.17 46.23 -2.30
N LEU A 439 -4.92 44.94 -2.56
CA LEU A 439 -4.31 44.46 -3.81
C LEU A 439 -5.14 44.75 -5.08
N GLU A 440 -6.45 44.92 -4.96
CA GLU A 440 -7.33 45.26 -6.07
C GLU A 440 -7.22 46.73 -6.48
N VAL A 441 -6.59 47.59 -5.67
CA VAL A 441 -6.45 49.01 -5.98
C VAL A 441 -5.40 49.22 -7.07
N ILE A 442 -5.73 49.97 -8.11
CA ILE A 442 -4.78 50.43 -9.13
C ILE A 442 -4.14 51.73 -8.62
N SER A 443 -3.11 51.61 -7.79
CA SER A 443 -2.38 52.76 -7.25
C SER A 443 -1.37 53.32 -8.26
N TYR A 444 -0.98 54.59 -8.09
CA TYR A 444 -0.13 55.28 -9.05
C TYR A 444 1.36 55.15 -8.67
N HIS A 445 2.06 54.13 -9.16
CA HIS A 445 3.49 53.94 -8.83
C HIS A 445 4.39 53.60 -10.01
N ALA A 446 3.86 53.04 -11.11
CA ALA A 446 4.64 52.54 -12.24
C ALA A 446 4.00 52.86 -13.61
N ARG A 447 3.25 53.97 -13.71
CA ARG A 447 2.66 54.48 -14.97
C ARG A 447 1.81 53.41 -15.69
N ALA A 448 2.23 52.97 -16.88
CA ALA A 448 1.52 52.00 -17.70
C ALA A 448 1.36 50.63 -17.02
N TYR A 449 2.18 50.34 -15.99
CA TYR A 449 2.13 49.09 -15.24
C TYR A 449 1.28 49.16 -13.98
N ASN A 450 0.61 50.29 -13.70
CA ASN A 450 -0.26 50.42 -12.53
C ASN A 450 -1.37 49.36 -12.52
N SER A 451 -1.95 49.02 -13.67
CA SER A 451 -3.04 48.03 -13.76
C SER A 451 -2.59 46.58 -13.56
N SER A 452 -1.29 46.30 -13.61
CA SER A 452 -0.71 44.96 -13.48
C SER A 452 0.38 44.85 -12.40
N GLY A 453 0.62 45.91 -11.63
CA GLY A 453 1.70 45.99 -10.66
C GLY A 453 1.23 46.18 -9.22
N VAL A 454 1.89 45.50 -8.29
CA VAL A 454 1.83 45.74 -6.85
C VAL A 454 3.07 46.51 -6.44
N GLY A 455 2.92 47.80 -6.13
CA GLY A 455 4.00 48.63 -5.61
C GLY A 455 4.35 48.31 -4.15
N ILE A 456 5.61 47.96 -3.88
CA ILE A 456 6.15 47.69 -2.54
C ILE A 456 7.29 48.66 -2.28
N CYS A 457 7.15 49.53 -1.28
CA CYS A 457 8.13 50.58 -0.98
C CYS A 457 8.93 50.26 0.28
N LEU A 458 10.26 50.24 0.17
CA LEU A 458 11.15 50.14 1.31
C LEU A 458 11.57 51.54 1.78
N ALA A 459 11.49 51.78 3.09
CA ALA A 459 11.92 53.03 3.71
C ALA A 459 13.43 53.24 3.56
N GLY A 460 13.83 54.34 2.91
CA GLY A 460 15.23 54.76 2.78
C GLY A 460 15.61 55.21 1.36
N ASP A 461 16.86 55.69 1.25
CA ASP A 461 17.52 55.98 -0.02
C ASP A 461 18.62 54.93 -0.28
N PHE A 462 18.38 54.11 -1.29
CA PHE A 462 19.25 53.02 -1.74
C PHE A 462 19.95 53.32 -3.08
N THR A 463 20.07 54.60 -3.43
CA THR A 463 20.77 55.02 -4.66
C THR A 463 22.21 54.49 -4.68
N ASN A 464 22.91 54.53 -3.54
CA ASN A 464 24.31 54.13 -3.41
C ASN A 464 24.56 53.00 -2.38
N SER A 465 23.51 52.46 -1.75
CA SER A 465 23.55 51.45 -0.69
C SER A 465 22.52 50.34 -0.94
N THR A 466 22.64 49.22 -0.23
CA THR A 466 21.59 48.19 -0.18
C THR A 466 20.72 48.39 1.07
N PRO A 467 19.46 47.92 1.08
CA PRO A 467 18.64 47.96 2.28
C PRO A 467 19.25 47.12 3.43
N PRO A 468 18.98 47.48 4.69
CA PRO A 468 19.18 46.61 5.85
C PRO A 468 18.66 45.19 5.65
N MET A 469 19.36 44.19 6.20
CA MET A 469 18.95 42.79 6.06
C MET A 469 17.56 42.50 6.63
N ALA A 470 17.12 43.20 7.69
CA ALA A 470 15.76 43.06 8.22
C ALA A 470 14.71 43.44 7.17
N GLN A 471 14.93 44.50 6.39
CA GLN A 471 14.06 44.88 5.26
C GLN A 471 14.12 43.85 4.14
N ILE A 472 15.31 43.34 3.80
CA ILE A 472 15.47 42.31 2.76
C ILE A 472 14.73 41.02 3.13
N SER A 473 14.88 40.55 4.37
CA SER A 473 14.21 39.34 4.87
C SER A 473 12.70 39.51 4.90
N ALA A 474 12.19 40.63 5.43
CA ALA A 474 10.75 40.91 5.45
C ALA A 474 10.17 41.06 4.04
N PHE A 475 10.89 41.75 3.15
CA PHE A 475 10.50 41.90 1.76
C PHE A 475 10.50 40.57 1.01
N GLY A 476 11.52 39.73 1.20
CA GLY A 476 11.58 38.39 0.63
C GLY A 476 10.44 37.49 1.10
N HIS A 477 10.12 37.50 2.40
CA HIS A 477 8.98 36.76 2.96
C HIS A 477 7.65 37.26 2.38
N LEU A 478 7.44 38.57 2.30
CA LEU A 478 6.25 39.16 1.66
C LEU A 478 6.14 38.77 0.19
N CYS A 479 7.24 38.83 -0.56
CA CYS A 479 7.27 38.42 -1.96
C CYS A 479 6.93 36.94 -2.12
N ALA A 480 7.53 36.05 -1.33
CA ALA A 480 7.23 34.61 -1.37
C ALA A 480 5.73 34.34 -1.15
N PHE A 481 5.14 34.98 -0.15
CA PHE A 481 3.71 34.88 0.12
C PHE A 481 2.84 35.42 -1.03
N LEU A 482 3.17 36.60 -1.56
CA LEU A 482 2.41 37.22 -2.66
C LEU A 482 2.54 36.45 -3.99
N LEU A 483 3.72 35.89 -4.28
CA LEU A 483 3.93 35.05 -5.45
C LEU A 483 3.00 33.83 -5.42
N GLU A 484 2.92 33.12 -4.29
CA GLU A 484 2.01 31.99 -4.14
C GLU A 484 0.53 32.41 -4.17
N LYS A 485 0.17 33.46 -3.43
CA LYS A 485 -1.20 33.98 -3.37
C LYS A 485 -1.74 34.42 -4.73
N LEU A 486 -0.87 34.90 -5.62
CA LEU A 486 -1.23 35.41 -6.95
C LEU A 486 -0.90 34.44 -8.08
N GLY A 487 -0.29 33.28 -7.80
CA GLY A 487 0.12 32.30 -8.81
C GLY A 487 1.22 32.82 -9.76
N LEU A 488 2.16 33.61 -9.23
CA LEU A 488 3.26 34.24 -9.97
C LEU A 488 4.58 33.53 -9.71
N ASP A 489 5.48 33.57 -10.70
CA ASP A 489 6.85 33.09 -10.55
C ASP A 489 7.81 34.21 -10.12
N LYS A 490 9.01 33.86 -9.66
CA LYS A 490 10.00 34.82 -9.14
C LYS A 490 10.41 35.91 -10.14
N SER A 491 10.24 35.69 -11.45
CA SER A 491 10.54 36.72 -12.46
C SER A 491 9.59 37.92 -12.37
N ALA A 492 8.44 37.77 -11.71
CA ALA A 492 7.51 38.86 -11.41
C ALA A 492 8.10 39.91 -10.45
N ILE A 493 9.18 39.60 -9.72
CA ILE A 493 9.86 40.55 -8.83
C ILE A 493 10.77 41.45 -9.67
N VAL A 494 10.37 42.71 -9.80
CA VAL A 494 11.04 43.69 -10.67
C VAL A 494 11.25 45.01 -9.94
N GLY A 495 12.41 45.63 -10.16
CA GLY A 495 12.67 47.00 -9.70
C GLY A 495 11.92 47.98 -10.60
N HIS A 496 11.50 49.12 -10.04
CA HIS A 496 10.81 50.16 -10.81
C HIS A 496 11.57 50.59 -12.10
N GLN A 497 12.90 50.67 -12.04
CA GLN A 497 13.77 50.97 -13.19
C GLN A 497 13.75 49.91 -14.31
N GLU A 498 13.30 48.69 -14.04
CA GLU A 498 13.14 47.65 -15.06
C GLU A 498 11.86 47.87 -15.91
N LEU A 499 10.93 48.69 -15.42
CA LEU A 499 9.65 48.95 -16.09
C LEU A 499 9.53 50.38 -16.63
N VAL A 500 10.09 51.35 -15.92
CA VAL A 500 9.96 52.79 -16.21
C VAL A 500 11.36 53.43 -16.20
N PRO A 501 11.66 54.42 -17.06
CA PRO A 501 12.90 55.18 -17.00
C PRO A 501 13.05 55.98 -15.69
N THR A 502 13.65 55.37 -14.68
CA THR A 502 13.92 55.94 -13.34
C THR A 502 15.14 55.25 -12.72
N ILE A 503 15.74 55.85 -11.67
CA ILE A 503 16.79 55.20 -10.86
C ILE A 503 16.22 54.34 -9.73
N CYS A 504 14.94 54.49 -9.40
CA CYS A 504 14.26 53.73 -8.34
C CYS A 504 14.26 52.21 -8.68
N PRO A 505 14.56 51.29 -7.74
CA PRO A 505 14.71 51.49 -6.31
C PRO A 505 16.16 51.74 -5.86
N GLY A 506 17.03 52.19 -6.76
CA GLY A 506 18.41 52.56 -6.49
C GLY A 506 19.40 51.94 -7.48
N GLY A 507 20.60 52.55 -7.60
CA GLY A 507 21.64 52.12 -8.53
C GLY A 507 22.18 50.72 -8.26
N LYS A 508 22.02 50.22 -7.02
CA LYS A 508 22.47 48.89 -6.59
C LYS A 508 21.45 47.77 -6.75
N TRP A 509 20.31 48.00 -7.42
CA TRP A 509 19.23 46.99 -7.55
C TRP A 509 19.70 45.59 -7.95
N LYS A 510 20.65 45.47 -8.88
CA LYS A 510 21.19 44.16 -9.28
C LYS A 510 21.80 43.39 -8.11
N GLU A 511 22.48 44.08 -7.20
CA GLU A 511 23.10 43.48 -6.00
C GLU A 511 22.02 42.99 -5.03
N TRP A 512 21.07 43.83 -4.62
CA TRP A 512 20.07 43.40 -3.65
C TRP A 512 18.95 42.54 -4.24
N LYS A 513 18.69 42.55 -5.56
CA LYS A 513 17.77 41.58 -6.19
C LYS A 513 18.19 40.15 -5.91
N SER A 514 19.50 39.86 -5.91
CA SER A 514 20.02 38.53 -5.55
C SER A 514 19.72 38.15 -4.09
N LEU A 515 19.87 39.10 -3.16
CA LEU A 515 19.57 38.90 -1.74
C LEU A 515 18.07 38.70 -1.50
N VAL A 516 17.22 39.41 -2.23
CA VAL A 516 15.77 39.24 -2.20
C VAL A 516 15.37 37.87 -2.70
N LEU A 517 15.89 37.43 -3.85
CA LEU A 517 15.58 36.10 -4.39
C LEU A 517 15.98 34.99 -3.41
N LYS A 518 17.14 35.14 -2.75
CA LYS A 518 17.55 34.25 -1.67
C LYS A 518 16.58 34.28 -0.48
N ALA A 519 16.15 35.46 -0.04
CA ALA A 519 15.18 35.59 1.04
C ALA A 519 13.78 35.04 0.68
N VAL A 520 13.40 35.05 -0.61
CA VAL A 520 12.19 34.39 -1.11
C VAL A 520 12.30 32.87 -1.01
N ASP A 521 13.48 32.31 -1.33
CA ASP A 521 13.76 30.87 -1.18
C ASP A 521 13.76 30.42 0.28
N GLU A 522 14.26 31.27 1.18
CA GLU A 522 14.38 31.01 2.61
C GLU A 522 13.11 31.38 3.40
N ALA A 523 12.03 31.79 2.73
CA ALA A 523 10.79 32.21 3.38
C ALA A 523 10.18 31.06 4.23
N PRO A 524 9.70 31.34 5.46
CA PRO A 524 9.08 30.32 6.30
C PRO A 524 7.88 29.66 5.60
N ARG A 525 7.93 28.34 5.45
CA ARG A 525 6.83 27.53 4.90
C ARG A 525 6.13 26.76 6.01
N GLN A 526 4.84 26.49 5.80
CA GLN A 526 4.04 25.68 6.71
C GLN A 526 4.61 24.25 6.69
N GLY A 527 5.35 23.86 7.72
CA GLY A 527 5.83 22.49 7.82
C GLY A 527 4.66 21.51 7.82
N PHE A 528 4.78 20.40 7.09
CA PHE A 528 3.84 19.29 7.23
C PHE A 528 3.80 18.87 8.71
N LYS A 529 2.63 18.94 9.33
CA LYS A 529 2.41 18.56 10.72
C LYS A 529 1.72 17.20 10.75
N PRO A 530 2.45 16.07 10.73
CA PRO A 530 1.85 14.74 10.67
C PRO A 530 0.94 14.44 11.86
N LEU A 531 1.19 15.09 12.99
CA LEU A 531 0.39 14.90 14.20
C LEU A 531 -0.78 15.89 14.19
N TYR A 532 -2.00 15.39 14.23
CA TYR A 532 -3.16 16.29 14.32
C TYR A 532 -3.18 17.02 15.67
N HIS A 533 -3.00 16.30 16.76
CA HIS A 533 -3.07 16.84 18.12
C HIS A 533 -2.05 16.15 19.03
N TYR A 534 -1.16 16.94 19.63
CA TYR A 534 -0.19 16.50 20.63
C TYR A 534 -0.51 17.10 22.00
N MET A 535 -0.59 16.26 23.03
CA MET A 535 -0.76 16.67 24.42
C MET A 535 0.60 16.60 25.10
N LEU A 536 1.19 17.78 25.33
CA LEU A 536 2.55 17.93 25.86
C LEU A 536 2.50 17.97 27.38
N PHE A 537 3.00 16.90 28.00
CA PHE A 537 3.18 16.77 29.43
C PHE A 537 4.59 17.20 29.84
N TRP A 538 4.76 17.62 31.09
CA TRP A 538 6.08 17.99 31.62
C TRP A 538 6.86 16.76 32.13
N GLN A 539 8.18 16.81 31.98
CA GLN A 539 9.14 15.86 32.55
C GLN A 539 10.41 16.61 32.97
N LYS A 540 10.89 16.34 34.20
CA LYS A 540 12.12 16.91 34.76
C LYS A 540 12.91 15.80 35.46
N GLY A 541 13.94 15.28 34.77
CA GLY A 541 14.66 14.09 35.23
C GLY A 541 13.73 12.88 35.31
N ASP A 542 13.73 12.21 36.47
CA ASP A 542 12.87 11.04 36.73
C ASP A 542 11.43 11.41 37.11
N ASN A 543 11.18 12.68 37.44
CA ASN A 543 9.85 13.17 37.76
C ASN A 543 9.10 13.58 36.48
N TRP A 544 7.84 13.21 36.38
CA TRP A 544 6.98 13.52 35.25
C TRP A 544 5.53 13.69 35.67
N ALA A 545 4.72 14.22 34.76
CA ALA A 545 3.31 14.56 34.93
C ALA A 545 2.36 13.34 35.11
N SER A 546 2.68 12.45 36.06
CA SER A 546 1.96 11.19 36.29
C SER A 546 0.52 11.40 36.80
N GLU A 547 0.32 12.37 37.69
CA GLU A 547 -1.01 12.72 38.20
C GLU A 547 -1.86 13.41 37.12
N GLU A 548 -1.26 14.30 36.31
CA GLU A 548 -1.93 14.91 35.18
C GLU A 548 -2.30 13.91 34.09
N TRP A 549 -1.44 12.91 33.85
CA TRP A 549 -1.74 11.81 32.93
C TRP A 549 -2.96 11.01 33.38
N GLU A 550 -3.03 10.66 34.67
CA GLU A 550 -4.16 9.94 35.26
C GLU A 550 -5.46 10.75 35.17
N ALA A 551 -5.39 12.07 35.36
CA ALA A 551 -6.51 12.99 35.17
C ALA A 551 -6.99 13.04 33.71
N ALA A 552 -6.08 12.91 32.75
CA ALA A 552 -6.37 13.04 31.32
C ALA A 552 -6.89 11.77 30.63
N ARG A 553 -6.93 10.61 31.31
CA ARG A 553 -7.27 9.31 30.67
C ARG A 553 -8.56 9.31 29.85
N ASN A 554 -9.64 9.89 30.36
CA ASN A 554 -10.93 9.95 29.66
C ASN A 554 -10.85 10.80 28.39
N TYR A 555 -10.14 11.92 28.48
CA TYR A 555 -9.89 12.81 27.36
C TYR A 555 -9.04 12.11 26.28
N VAL A 556 -7.96 11.43 26.70
CA VAL A 556 -7.11 10.66 25.78
C VAL A 556 -7.90 9.53 25.11
N ALA A 557 -8.74 8.81 25.85
CA ALA A 557 -9.58 7.75 25.31
C ALA A 557 -10.59 8.28 24.27
N LYS A 558 -11.20 9.44 24.53
CA LYS A 558 -12.20 10.06 23.63
C LYS A 558 -11.58 10.64 22.36
N PHE A 559 -10.52 11.44 22.51
CA PHE A 559 -9.99 12.28 21.45
C PHE A 559 -8.72 11.72 20.81
N ARG A 560 -8.08 10.72 21.42
CA ARG A 560 -6.89 10.02 20.92
C ARG A 560 -5.76 10.96 20.47
N PRO A 561 -5.37 11.98 21.26
CA PRO A 561 -4.18 12.77 20.95
C PRO A 561 -2.91 11.90 21.05
N THR A 562 -1.87 12.27 20.31
CA THR A 562 -0.52 11.80 20.60
C THR A 562 -0.08 12.45 21.92
N CYS A 563 0.53 11.70 22.82
CA CYS A 563 0.93 12.20 24.13
C CYS A 563 2.42 11.96 24.35
N GLY A 564 3.09 12.92 24.99
CA GLY A 564 4.50 12.76 25.36
C GLY A 564 5.07 14.01 26.01
N PHE A 565 6.40 14.05 26.10
CA PHE A 565 7.14 15.05 26.88
C PHE A 565 8.04 15.94 26.01
N SER A 566 8.10 15.69 24.71
CA SER A 566 9.10 16.27 23.82
C SER A 566 8.55 17.46 23.05
N VAL A 567 9.14 18.64 23.27
CA VAL A 567 8.85 19.83 22.45
C VAL A 567 9.22 19.57 20.98
N LYS A 568 10.25 18.76 20.71
CA LYS A 568 10.66 18.38 19.35
C LYS A 568 9.60 17.53 18.64
N GLU A 569 8.90 16.66 19.36
CA GLU A 569 7.78 15.90 18.81
C GLU A 569 6.53 16.78 18.68
N ALA A 570 6.26 17.63 19.67
CA ALA A 570 5.15 18.58 19.62
C ALA A 570 5.26 19.55 18.43
N LEU A 571 6.48 19.89 17.99
CA LEU A 571 6.73 20.66 16.76
C LEU A 571 6.20 19.99 15.49
N GLN A 572 5.90 18.68 15.51
CA GLN A 572 5.29 17.96 14.40
C GLN A 572 3.75 18.01 14.44
N ALA A 573 3.16 18.69 15.42
CA ALA A 573 1.72 18.72 15.62
C ALA A 573 1.04 19.99 15.12
N ARG A 574 -0.16 19.83 14.56
CA ARG A 574 -1.00 20.95 14.13
C ARG A 574 -1.59 21.67 15.33
N TYR A 575 -2.07 20.92 16.32
CA TYR A 575 -2.57 21.42 17.58
C TYR A 575 -1.72 20.88 18.73
N VAL A 576 -1.32 21.74 19.66
CA VAL A 576 -0.59 21.34 20.88
C VAL A 576 -1.36 21.82 22.10
N THR A 577 -1.72 20.89 22.98
CA THR A 577 -2.27 21.20 24.31
C THR A 577 -1.16 21.01 25.33
N ILE A 578 -0.70 22.09 25.95
CA ILE A 578 0.31 22.05 27.01
C ILE A 578 -0.38 21.78 28.35
N VAL A 579 0.08 20.75 29.06
CA VAL A 579 -0.42 20.35 30.38
C VAL A 579 0.64 20.67 31.43
N GLY A 580 0.47 21.83 32.08
CA GLY A 580 1.40 22.35 33.09
C GLY A 580 1.50 23.88 33.02
N ASP A 581 1.91 24.49 34.12
CA ASP A 581 2.23 25.91 34.21
C ASP A 581 3.55 26.26 33.48
N GLU A 582 3.89 27.55 33.45
CA GLU A 582 5.14 28.03 32.83
C GLU A 582 6.39 27.48 33.52
N ASP A 583 6.32 27.15 34.82
CA ASP A 583 7.43 26.54 35.55
C ASP A 583 7.68 25.11 35.08
N LYS A 584 6.63 24.38 34.70
CA LYS A 584 6.69 23.00 34.19
C LYS A 584 7.07 22.94 32.71
N VAL A 585 6.46 23.76 31.86
CA VAL A 585 6.78 23.90 30.42
C VAL A 585 7.00 25.37 30.11
N GLY A 586 8.27 25.74 29.91
CA GLY A 586 8.69 27.14 29.77
C GLY A 586 8.07 27.87 28.57
N LYS A 587 7.98 29.20 28.69
CA LYS A 587 7.42 30.11 27.68
C LYS A 587 8.15 30.04 26.33
N ASP A 588 9.47 29.86 26.35
CA ASP A 588 10.28 29.71 25.14
C ASP A 588 9.86 28.49 24.29
N ALA A 589 9.42 27.40 24.94
CA ALA A 589 8.93 26.21 24.24
C ALA A 589 7.58 26.49 23.56
N GLU A 590 6.70 27.22 24.23
CA GLU A 590 5.40 27.63 23.68
C GLU A 590 5.58 28.59 22.48
N GLU A 591 6.43 29.60 22.60
CA GLU A 591 6.76 30.52 21.52
C GLU A 591 7.40 29.80 20.32
N LEU A 592 8.27 28.81 20.59
CA LEU A 592 8.85 27.92 19.57
C LEU A 592 7.77 27.12 18.83
N LEU A 593 6.78 26.59 19.51
CA LEU A 593 5.68 25.87 18.87
C LEU A 593 4.84 26.80 17.99
N ILE A 594 4.50 27.99 18.50
CA ILE A 594 3.69 28.99 17.78
C ILE A 594 4.43 29.47 16.51
N ARG A 595 5.70 29.88 16.62
CA ARG A 595 6.48 30.35 15.46
C ARG A 595 6.69 29.28 14.40
N SER A 596 6.61 28.01 14.79
CA SER A 596 6.67 26.86 13.88
C SER A 596 5.31 26.47 13.30
N GLY A 597 4.25 27.25 13.55
CA GLY A 597 2.92 27.06 12.96
C GLY A 597 2.02 26.10 13.73
N CYS A 598 2.37 25.71 14.96
CA CYS A 598 1.46 24.97 15.83
C CYS A 598 0.37 25.92 16.38
N LYS A 599 -0.88 25.45 16.42
CA LYS A 599 -1.94 26.07 17.21
C LYS A 599 -1.80 25.58 18.65
N VAL A 600 -1.38 26.44 19.56
CA VAL A 600 -1.04 26.06 20.93
C VAL A 600 -2.11 26.57 21.90
N GLU A 601 -2.55 25.71 22.82
CA GLU A 601 -3.31 26.10 24.00
C GLU A 601 -2.67 25.50 25.25
N ARG A 602 -2.67 26.26 26.34
CA ARG A 602 -2.20 25.78 27.64
C ARG A 602 -3.38 25.61 28.58
N LEU A 603 -3.46 24.47 29.26
CA LEU A 603 -4.48 24.24 30.27
C LEU A 603 -4.07 24.91 31.58
N SER A 604 -4.86 25.87 32.04
CA SER A 604 -4.71 26.48 33.36
C SER A 604 -5.56 25.73 34.39
N TYR A 605 -4.93 25.27 35.47
CA TYR A 605 -5.59 24.53 36.55
C TYR A 605 -4.92 24.83 37.90
N ALA A 606 -5.69 24.82 38.99
CA ALA A 606 -5.19 25.10 40.34
C ALA A 606 -4.66 23.84 41.05
N ASP A 607 -5.31 22.69 40.78
CA ASP A 607 -4.97 21.38 41.30
C ASP A 607 -5.39 20.26 40.32
N ILE A 608 -4.98 19.02 40.59
CA ILE A 608 -5.29 17.86 39.73
C ILE A 608 -6.79 17.58 39.64
N ALA A 609 -7.57 17.87 40.69
CA ALA A 609 -9.02 17.67 40.66
C ALA A 609 -9.69 18.64 39.67
N SER A 610 -9.23 19.90 39.63
CA SER A 610 -9.70 20.91 38.70
C SER A 610 -9.31 20.60 37.24
N LEU A 611 -8.09 20.08 37.01
CA LEU A 611 -7.66 19.59 35.70
C LEU A 611 -8.55 18.43 35.22
N LYS A 612 -8.77 17.43 36.09
CA LYS A 612 -9.62 16.28 35.77
C LYS A 612 -11.03 16.72 35.39
N LYS A 613 -11.63 17.61 36.20
CA LYS A 613 -12.97 18.15 35.93
C LYS A 613 -13.03 18.88 34.60
N LEU A 614 -12.04 19.74 34.30
CA LEU A 614 -11.95 20.46 33.03
C LEU A 614 -11.95 19.51 31.83
N LEU A 615 -11.08 18.49 31.87
CA LEU A 615 -10.93 17.51 30.79
C LEU A 615 -12.18 16.61 30.64
N ASP A 616 -12.80 16.20 31.74
CA ASP A 616 -14.04 15.43 31.72
C ASP A 616 -15.22 16.26 31.17
N ASP A 617 -15.31 17.55 31.51
CA ASP A 617 -16.32 18.47 30.96
C ASP A 617 -16.15 18.67 29.44
N MET A 618 -14.90 18.77 28.96
CA MET A 618 -14.57 18.81 27.53
C MET A 618 -15.02 17.53 26.81
N VAL A 619 -14.77 16.36 27.40
CA VAL A 619 -15.23 15.07 26.88
C VAL A 619 -16.75 15.01 26.79
N ALA A 620 -17.45 15.42 27.86
CA ALA A 620 -18.91 15.41 27.92
C ALA A 620 -19.54 16.31 26.84
N LYS A 621 -18.91 17.45 26.54
CA LYS A 621 -19.35 18.39 25.48
C LYS A 621 -18.89 17.99 24.08
N GLY A 622 -18.04 16.97 23.94
CA GLY A 622 -17.41 16.62 22.66
C GLY A 622 -16.44 17.69 22.15
N GLN A 623 -16.01 18.60 23.01
CA GLN A 623 -15.16 19.73 22.68
C GLN A 623 -13.68 19.35 22.84
N ARG A 624 -12.94 19.28 21.73
CA ARG A 624 -11.52 18.89 21.76
C ARG A 624 -10.62 20.00 22.33
N PHE A 625 -10.81 21.25 21.92
CA PHE A 625 -9.96 22.37 22.34
C PHE A 625 -10.77 23.42 23.10
N LEU A 626 -10.16 24.12 24.05
CA LEU A 626 -10.86 25.16 24.82
C LEU A 626 -11.21 26.37 23.95
N SER A 627 -10.25 26.82 23.15
CA SER A 627 -10.37 28.04 22.35
C SER A 627 -9.83 27.93 20.92
N LEU A 628 -9.21 26.81 20.55
CA LEU A 628 -8.64 26.64 19.22
C LEU A 628 -9.72 26.19 18.23
N ALA A 629 -9.91 26.98 17.16
CA ALA A 629 -10.80 26.68 16.04
C ALA A 629 -10.16 25.74 15.00
#